data_AF-A0A9X2GUR3-F1
#
_entry.id   AF-A0A9X2GUR3-F1
#
_cell.length_a   1.000
_cell.length_b   1.000
_cell.length_c   1.000
_cell.angle_alpha   90.00
_cell.angle_beta   90.00
_cell.angle_gamma   90.00
#
_symmetry.space_group_name_H-M   'P 1'
#
loop_
_entity.id
_entity.type
_entity.pdbx_description
1 polymer ?
#
loop_
_entity_poly.entity_id
_entity_poly.type
_entity_poly.pdbx_seq_one_letter_code
_entity_poly.pdbx_strand_id
1 'polypeptide(L)'
;MNIPEQHPATGAPPEGAPASLEAIIEQARSARQHHTDDLFRRLGRGERLTVGQIYDTLHAHTVCTWWLLVARHIEYADSGGLRPSQAVARFISWIAPYVTDPIPPEPAMLATASRADVERAPALDHLERSLALIRQDAARTFLAQARTLTAFCSAEQSPGASTGQETTA
;
A
#
# COMPACT_ATOMS: atom_id res chain seq x y z
N MET A 1 -21.31 52.54 0.90
CA MET A 1 -20.99 51.72 -0.27
C MET A 1 -20.01 50.65 0.23
N ASN A 2 -20.52 49.48 0.64
CA ASN A 2 -19.72 48.42 1.26
C ASN A 2 -19.43 47.34 0.21
N ILE A 3 -18.15 47.07 -0.06
CA ILE A 3 -17.71 45.91 -0.83
C ILE A 3 -17.43 44.81 0.19
N PRO A 4 -18.13 43.67 0.16
CA PRO A 4 -17.79 42.54 1.03
C PRO A 4 -16.55 41.84 0.47
N GLU A 5 -15.49 41.78 1.27
CA GLU A 5 -14.30 40.98 1.02
C GLU A 5 -14.70 39.49 0.95
N GLN A 6 -14.55 38.91 -0.24
CA GLN A 6 -14.65 37.46 -0.43
C GLN A 6 -13.40 36.81 0.18
N HIS A 7 -13.55 36.23 1.37
CA HIS A 7 -12.62 35.24 1.87
C HIS A 7 -12.67 34.01 0.94
N PRO A 8 -11.54 33.48 0.45
CA PRO A 8 -11.55 32.19 -0.21
C PRO A 8 -11.92 31.14 0.83
N ALA A 9 -13.07 30.48 0.61
CA ALA A 9 -13.45 29.32 1.38
C ALA A 9 -12.33 28.27 1.24
N THR A 10 -11.69 27.93 2.35
CA THR A 10 -10.80 26.78 2.48
C THR A 10 -11.65 25.52 2.29
N GLY A 11 -11.96 25.20 1.04
CA GLY A 11 -12.76 24.07 0.66
C GLY A 11 -12.03 22.80 1.06
N ALA A 12 -12.66 22.01 1.94
CA ALA A 12 -12.31 20.61 2.08
C ALA A 12 -12.31 19.98 0.67
N PRO A 13 -11.33 19.12 0.34
CA PRO A 13 -11.31 18.47 -0.96
C PRO A 13 -12.64 17.74 -1.18
N PRO A 14 -13.20 17.79 -2.40
CA PRO A 14 -14.51 17.21 -2.69
C PRO A 14 -14.52 15.72 -2.31
N GLU A 15 -15.57 15.30 -1.61
CA GLU A 15 -15.82 13.88 -1.33
C GLU A 15 -15.80 13.10 -2.65
N GLY A 16 -14.83 12.21 -2.79
CA GLY A 16 -14.61 11.42 -4.01
C GLY A 16 -13.39 11.81 -4.84
N ALA A 17 -12.61 12.83 -4.45
CA ALA A 17 -11.29 13.02 -5.03
C ALA A 17 -10.39 11.80 -4.70
N PRO A 18 -9.81 11.14 -5.71
CA PRO A 18 -8.90 10.03 -5.45
C PRO A 18 -7.70 10.52 -4.64
N ALA A 19 -7.29 9.73 -3.66
CA ALA A 19 -6.13 10.03 -2.86
C ALA A 19 -4.91 10.22 -3.76
N SER A 20 -4.20 11.35 -3.60
CA SER A 20 -2.95 11.57 -4.32
C SER A 20 -1.91 10.52 -3.93
N LEU A 21 -0.86 10.36 -4.75
CA LEU A 21 0.22 9.42 -4.44
C LEU A 21 0.86 9.75 -3.08
N GLU A 22 1.07 11.03 -2.79
CA GLU A 22 1.60 11.52 -1.51
C GLU A 22 0.67 11.15 -0.35
N ALA A 23 -0.65 11.30 -0.52
CA ALA A 23 -1.63 10.95 0.49
C ALA A 23 -1.61 9.44 0.80
N ILE A 24 -1.47 8.58 -0.22
CA ILE A 24 -1.37 7.13 -0.03
C ILE A 24 -0.07 6.75 0.69
N ILE A 25 1.06 7.35 0.30
CA ILE A 25 2.35 7.12 0.97
C ILE A 25 2.26 7.55 2.44
N GLU A 26 1.68 8.71 2.72
CA GLU A 26 1.57 9.22 4.08
C GLU A 26 0.61 8.38 4.94
N GLN A 27 -0.49 7.91 4.36
CA GLN A 27 -1.38 6.95 5.02
C GLN A 27 -0.63 5.66 5.36
N ALA A 28 0.18 5.12 4.45
CA ALA A 28 0.95 3.91 4.71
C ALA A 28 2.03 4.12 5.78
N ARG A 29 2.70 5.29 5.80
CA ARG A 29 3.63 5.68 6.88
C ARG A 29 2.94 5.77 8.23
N SER A 30 1.79 6.45 8.27
CA SER A 30 0.99 6.62 9.48
C SER A 30 0.51 5.27 10.03
N ALA A 31 0.04 4.36 9.17
CA ALA A 31 -0.35 3.01 9.57
C ALA A 31 0.84 2.23 10.15
N ARG A 32 1.99 2.22 9.46
CA ARG A 32 3.21 1.58 9.96
C ARG A 32 3.62 2.12 11.33
N GLN A 33 3.61 3.43 11.49
CA GLN A 33 3.98 4.09 12.75
C GLN A 33 3.00 3.71 13.86
N HIS A 34 1.69 3.80 13.60
CA HIS A 34 0.65 3.45 14.56
C HIS A 34 0.80 2.03 15.10
N HIS A 35 0.96 1.03 14.22
CA HIS A 35 1.09 -0.36 14.63
C HIS A 35 2.43 -0.62 15.34
N THR A 36 3.51 0.03 14.92
CA THR A 36 4.82 -0.08 15.58
C THR A 36 4.78 0.52 16.99
N ASP A 37 4.16 1.68 17.15
CA ASP A 37 4.03 2.34 18.46
C ASP A 37 3.09 1.56 19.39
N ASP A 38 2.01 0.96 18.88
CA ASP A 38 1.16 0.07 19.66
C ASP A 38 1.95 -1.14 20.16
N LEU A 39 2.72 -1.77 19.28
CA LEU A 39 3.56 -2.93 19.62
C LEU A 39 4.57 -2.57 20.71
N PHE A 40 5.31 -1.46 20.56
CA PHE A 40 6.27 -1.02 21.59
C PHE A 40 5.60 -0.65 22.90
N ARG A 41 4.45 0.02 22.87
CA ARG A 41 3.70 0.39 24.07
C ARG A 41 3.28 -0.84 24.87
N ARG A 42 2.83 -1.89 24.19
CA ARG A 42 2.42 -3.15 24.82
C ARG A 42 3.60 -3.91 25.40
N LEU A 43 4.68 -4.05 24.63
CA LEU A 43 5.91 -4.67 25.12
C LEU A 43 6.49 -3.90 26.33
N GLY A 44 6.46 -2.57 26.30
CA GLY A 44 6.89 -1.72 27.41
C GLY A 44 6.06 -1.90 28.69
N ARG A 45 4.82 -2.40 28.57
CA ARG A 45 3.95 -2.77 29.71
C ARG A 45 4.08 -4.23 30.13
N GLY A 46 4.90 -5.03 29.44
CA GLY A 46 5.01 -6.47 29.64
C GLY A 46 3.78 -7.26 29.16
N GLU A 47 2.95 -6.65 28.29
CA GLU A 47 1.81 -7.34 27.69
C GLU A 47 2.27 -8.38 26.67
N ARG A 48 1.56 -9.50 26.58
CA ARG A 48 1.77 -10.49 25.51
C ARG A 48 1.20 -9.97 24.20
N LEU A 49 1.95 -10.13 23.11
CA LEU A 49 1.47 -9.81 21.77
C LEU A 49 0.52 -10.89 21.26
N THR A 50 -0.57 -10.46 20.62
CA THR A 50 -1.47 -11.36 19.91
C THR A 50 -0.99 -11.58 18.47
N VAL A 51 -1.40 -12.69 17.87
CA VAL A 51 -1.10 -12.95 16.44
C VAL A 51 -1.69 -11.86 15.55
N GLY A 52 -2.86 -11.30 15.89
CA GLY A 52 -3.45 -10.17 15.17
C GLY A 52 -2.56 -8.93 15.18
N GLN A 53 -1.97 -8.57 16.33
CA GLN A 53 -1.06 -7.42 16.42
C GLN A 53 0.21 -7.62 15.58
N ILE A 54 0.76 -8.84 15.58
CA ILE A 54 1.91 -9.20 14.76
C ILE A 54 1.53 -9.14 13.28
N TYR A 55 0.37 -9.69 12.91
CA TYR A 55 -0.18 -9.65 11.56
C TYR A 55 -0.32 -8.21 11.05
N ASP A 56 -1.04 -7.36 11.78
CA ASP A 56 -1.33 -5.97 11.38
C ASP A 56 -0.03 -5.18 11.22
N THR A 57 0.93 -5.40 12.12
CA THR A 57 2.25 -4.75 12.04
C THR A 57 3.00 -5.18 10.79
N LEU A 58 3.11 -6.49 10.52
CA LEU A 58 3.83 -7.01 9.35
C LEU A 58 3.15 -6.60 8.04
N HIS A 59 1.82 -6.60 8.00
CA HIS A 59 1.04 -6.12 6.86
C HIS A 59 1.32 -4.63 6.59
N ALA A 60 1.16 -3.78 7.60
CA ALA A 60 1.39 -2.33 7.46
C ALA A 60 2.83 -2.00 7.06
N HIS A 61 3.83 -2.71 7.61
CA HIS A 61 5.23 -2.58 7.20
C HIS A 61 5.45 -2.99 5.75
N THR A 62 4.85 -4.09 5.31
CA THR A 62 4.97 -4.58 3.92
C THR A 62 4.39 -3.56 2.93
N VAL A 63 3.16 -3.10 3.17
CA VAL A 63 2.50 -2.10 2.32
C VAL A 63 3.27 -0.79 2.30
N CYS A 64 3.68 -0.27 3.46
CA CYS A 64 4.48 0.95 3.56
C CYS A 64 5.81 0.84 2.80
N THR A 65 6.50 -0.29 2.94
CA THR A 65 7.78 -0.53 2.26
C THR A 65 7.62 -0.47 0.74
N TRP A 66 6.60 -1.09 0.18
CA TRP A 66 6.37 -1.02 -1.27
C TRP A 66 6.05 0.39 -1.75
N TRP A 67 5.22 1.16 -1.03
CA TRP A 67 4.95 2.55 -1.38
C TRP A 67 6.19 3.45 -1.27
N LEU A 68 7.06 3.21 -0.28
CA LEU A 68 8.34 3.90 -0.18
C LEU A 68 9.30 3.53 -1.32
N LEU A 69 9.27 2.28 -1.81
CA LEU A 69 10.04 1.89 -2.98
C LEU A 69 9.52 2.57 -4.25
N VAL A 70 8.20 2.75 -4.39
CA VAL A 70 7.62 3.55 -5.49
C VAL A 70 8.11 4.99 -5.42
N ALA A 71 7.99 5.63 -4.25
CA ALA A 71 8.43 7.02 -4.04
C ALA A 71 9.91 7.18 -4.39
N ARG A 72 10.75 6.29 -3.86
CA ARG A 72 12.18 6.24 -4.18
C ARG A 72 12.41 6.03 -5.68
N HIS A 73 11.67 5.17 -6.34
CA HIS A 73 11.86 4.95 -7.76
C HIS A 73 11.55 6.19 -8.59
N ILE A 74 10.55 6.99 -8.19
CA ILE A 74 10.21 8.27 -8.82
C ILE A 74 11.34 9.27 -8.59
N GLU A 75 11.74 9.51 -7.34
CA GLU A 75 12.79 10.47 -6.97
C GLU A 75 14.11 10.24 -7.73
N TYR A 76 14.53 8.97 -7.88
CA TYR A 76 15.78 8.64 -8.55
C TYR A 76 15.66 8.57 -10.08
N ALA A 77 14.46 8.28 -10.61
CA ALA A 77 14.20 8.27 -12.05
C ALA A 77 14.00 9.68 -12.64
N ASP A 78 13.84 10.71 -11.82
CA ASP A 78 13.77 12.11 -12.25
C ASP A 78 15.07 12.64 -12.89
N SER A 79 16.17 11.89 -12.79
CA SER A 79 17.37 12.12 -13.61
C SER A 79 17.25 11.62 -15.07
N GLY A 80 16.13 11.00 -15.45
CA GLY A 80 15.93 10.36 -16.77
C GLY A 80 14.48 10.05 -17.23
N GLY A 81 13.42 10.57 -16.58
CA GLY A 81 12.12 10.81 -17.25
C GLY A 81 10.98 9.80 -17.09
N LEU A 82 10.92 8.96 -16.05
CA LEU A 82 9.72 8.13 -15.80
C LEU A 82 8.62 8.95 -15.11
N ARG A 83 7.42 9.02 -15.71
CA ARG A 83 6.26 9.64 -15.07
C ARG A 83 5.83 8.83 -13.84
N PRO A 84 5.29 9.45 -12.77
CA PRO A 84 4.80 8.73 -11.59
C PRO A 84 3.85 7.57 -11.91
N SER A 85 2.98 7.72 -12.91
CA SER A 85 2.08 6.66 -13.38
C SER A 85 2.80 5.44 -13.95
N GLN A 86 3.94 5.64 -14.63
CA GLN A 86 4.76 4.55 -15.18
C GLN A 86 5.51 3.81 -14.06
N ALA A 87 5.99 4.54 -13.05
CA ALA A 87 6.57 3.94 -11.87
C ALA A 87 5.55 3.06 -11.13
N VAL A 88 4.34 3.59 -10.89
CA VAL A 88 3.25 2.82 -10.27
C VAL A 88 2.89 1.59 -11.09
N ALA A 89 2.74 1.72 -12.42
CA ALA A 89 2.44 0.59 -13.30
C ALA A 89 3.51 -0.52 -13.23
N ARG A 90 4.80 -0.15 -13.18
CA ARG A 90 5.90 -1.11 -13.00
C ARG A 90 5.77 -1.88 -11.69
N PHE A 91 5.46 -1.18 -10.60
CA PHE A 91 5.27 -1.82 -9.29
C PHE A 91 3.99 -2.67 -9.23
N ILE A 92 2.91 -2.28 -9.92
CA ILE A 92 1.73 -3.13 -10.11
C ILE A 92 2.15 -4.45 -10.77
N SER A 93 2.90 -4.41 -11.87
CA SER A 93 3.35 -5.63 -12.57
C SER A 93 4.27 -6.50 -11.71
N TRP A 94 5.13 -5.89 -10.89
CA TRP A 94 6.01 -6.62 -9.97
C TRP A 94 5.25 -7.26 -8.80
N ILE A 95 4.24 -6.58 -8.26
CA ILE A 95 3.51 -7.03 -7.06
C ILE A 95 2.35 -7.97 -7.39
N ALA A 96 1.74 -7.86 -8.57
CA ALA A 96 0.58 -8.67 -8.97
C ALA A 96 0.75 -10.19 -8.77
N PRO A 97 1.89 -10.83 -9.08
CA PRO A 97 2.07 -12.26 -8.85
C PRO A 97 1.90 -12.68 -7.38
N TYR A 98 2.26 -11.80 -6.43
CA TYR A 98 2.15 -12.10 -5.00
C TYR A 98 0.71 -12.36 -4.55
N VAL A 99 -0.32 -11.93 -5.29
CA VAL A 99 -1.73 -12.20 -4.92
C VAL A 99 -2.06 -13.69 -5.02
N THR A 100 -1.44 -14.39 -5.96
CA THR A 100 -1.70 -15.79 -6.30
C THR A 100 -0.49 -16.69 -6.08
N ASP A 101 0.56 -16.16 -5.45
CA ASP A 101 1.77 -16.91 -5.14
C ASP A 101 1.41 -18.20 -4.40
N PRO A 102 2.04 -19.34 -4.75
CA PRO A 102 1.75 -20.60 -4.10
C PRO A 102 2.02 -20.48 -2.60
N ILE A 103 0.99 -20.76 -1.81
CA ILE A 103 1.12 -20.79 -0.35
C ILE A 103 1.76 -22.13 0.02
N PRO A 104 2.83 -22.15 0.83
CA PRO A 104 3.40 -23.39 1.34
C PRO A 104 2.31 -24.28 1.93
N PRO A 105 2.35 -25.62 1.71
CA PRO A 105 1.36 -26.53 2.25
C PRO A 105 1.27 -26.43 3.78
N GLU A 106 0.16 -26.89 4.34
CA GLU A 106 0.01 -26.88 5.80
C GLU A 106 1.10 -27.78 6.43
N PRO A 107 1.78 -27.33 7.50
CA PRO A 107 2.86 -28.11 8.09
C PRO A 107 2.32 -29.47 8.56
N ALA A 108 2.96 -30.55 8.09
CA ALA A 108 2.61 -31.88 8.57
C ALA A 108 3.15 -32.04 10.00
N MET A 109 2.32 -32.52 10.93
CA MET A 109 2.79 -32.86 12.27
C MET A 109 3.83 -34.00 12.18
N LEU A 110 5.10 -33.67 12.40
CA LEU A 110 6.19 -34.65 12.45
C LEU A 110 6.15 -35.39 13.79
N ALA A 111 5.76 -36.68 13.76
CA ALA A 111 5.50 -37.48 14.96
C ALA A 111 6.75 -38.03 15.68
N THR A 112 7.97 -37.83 15.20
CA THR A 112 9.16 -38.48 15.78
C THR A 112 10.48 -37.70 15.57
N ALA A 113 10.85 -36.84 16.51
CA ALA A 113 12.23 -36.33 16.66
C ALA A 113 12.48 -35.78 18.09
N SER A 114 13.70 -35.29 18.35
CA SER A 114 14.12 -34.62 19.60
C SER A 114 13.34 -33.32 19.85
N ARG A 115 12.85 -33.09 21.08
CA ARG A 115 11.88 -32.02 21.44
C ARG A 115 12.23 -30.60 20.94
N ALA A 116 13.51 -30.21 20.95
CA ALA A 116 13.93 -28.87 20.52
C ALA A 116 13.94 -28.69 18.99
N ASP A 117 14.31 -29.74 18.25
CA ASP A 117 14.27 -29.74 16.77
C ASP A 117 12.86 -30.03 16.24
N VAL A 118 12.03 -30.74 17.03
CA VAL A 118 10.60 -31.00 16.76
C VAL A 118 9.77 -29.74 16.80
N GLU A 119 10.08 -28.78 17.67
CA GLU A 119 9.23 -27.58 17.83
C GLU A 119 9.65 -26.48 16.84
N ARG A 120 10.94 -26.38 16.52
CA ARG A 120 11.47 -25.29 15.68
C ARG A 120 11.06 -25.43 14.21
N ALA A 121 11.24 -26.60 13.60
CA ALA A 121 10.96 -26.75 12.17
C ALA A 121 9.48 -26.51 11.82
N PRO A 122 8.50 -27.13 12.53
CA PRO A 122 7.08 -26.83 12.30
C PRO A 122 6.73 -25.37 12.58
N ALA A 123 7.34 -24.74 13.61
CA ALA A 123 7.11 -23.32 13.87
C ALA A 123 7.61 -22.43 12.72
N LEU A 124 8.76 -22.75 12.12
CA LEU A 124 9.24 -22.07 10.92
C LEU A 124 8.30 -22.30 9.73
N ASP A 125 7.83 -23.52 9.49
CA ASP A 125 6.88 -23.81 8.41
C ASP A 125 5.56 -23.02 8.58
N HIS A 126 5.04 -22.95 9.80
CA HIS A 126 3.87 -22.12 10.13
C HIS A 126 4.15 -20.63 9.87
N LEU A 127 5.34 -20.13 10.20
CA LEU A 127 5.73 -18.75 9.95
C LEU A 127 5.88 -18.45 8.46
N GLU A 128 6.50 -19.33 7.68
CA GLU A 128 6.64 -19.17 6.23
C GLU A 128 5.27 -19.10 5.55
N ARG A 129 4.35 -20.00 5.92
CA ARG A 129 2.97 -19.98 5.45
C ARG A 129 2.26 -18.68 5.86
N SER A 130 2.41 -18.26 7.11
CA SER A 130 1.79 -17.03 7.62
C SER A 130 2.31 -15.78 6.92
N LEU A 131 3.62 -15.70 6.67
CA LEU A 131 4.27 -14.62 5.94
C LEU A 131 3.81 -14.58 4.48
N ALA A 132 3.66 -15.74 3.83
CA ALA A 132 3.10 -15.82 2.48
C ALA A 132 1.69 -15.19 2.45
N LEU A 133 0.81 -15.58 3.38
CA LEU A 133 -0.55 -15.02 3.49
C LEU A 133 -0.56 -13.51 3.74
N ILE A 134 0.27 -13.02 4.67
CA ILE A 134 0.42 -11.58 4.94
C ILE A 134 0.86 -10.84 3.67
N ARG A 135 1.83 -11.39 2.93
CA ARG A 135 2.30 -10.81 1.67
C ARG A 135 1.20 -10.78 0.60
N GLN A 136 0.42 -11.85 0.47
CA GLN A 136 -0.72 -11.86 -0.46
C GLN A 136 -1.73 -10.78 -0.12
N ASP A 137 -2.06 -10.62 1.17
CA ASP A 137 -3.02 -9.62 1.60
C ASP A 137 -2.49 -8.19 1.42
N ALA A 138 -1.23 -7.95 1.76
CA ALA A 138 -0.56 -6.69 1.46
C ALA A 138 -0.57 -6.40 -0.05
N ALA A 139 -0.39 -7.42 -0.91
CA ALA A 139 -0.46 -7.27 -2.36
C ALA A 139 -1.86 -6.82 -2.82
N ARG A 140 -2.92 -7.41 -2.25
CA ARG A 140 -4.30 -6.96 -2.54
C ARG A 140 -4.51 -5.50 -2.12
N THR A 141 -4.06 -5.11 -0.92
CA THR A 141 -4.16 -3.73 -0.43
C THR A 141 -3.43 -2.75 -1.35
N PHE A 142 -2.16 -3.04 -1.69
CA PHE A 142 -1.37 -2.20 -2.57
C PHE A 142 -2.02 -2.05 -3.94
N LEU A 143 -2.46 -3.16 -4.57
CA LEU A 143 -3.06 -3.12 -5.90
C LEU A 143 -4.41 -2.39 -5.92
N ALA A 144 -5.21 -2.51 -4.86
CA ALA A 144 -6.46 -1.76 -4.72
C ALA A 144 -6.18 -0.25 -4.70
N GLN A 145 -5.20 0.20 -3.91
CA GLN A 145 -4.75 1.60 -3.84
C GLN A 145 -4.10 2.07 -5.15
N ALA A 146 -3.31 1.22 -5.81
CA ALA A 146 -2.66 1.59 -7.06
C ALA A 146 -3.67 1.74 -8.22
N ARG A 147 -4.74 0.94 -8.22
CA ARG A 147 -5.81 1.04 -9.22
C ARG A 147 -6.55 2.37 -9.15
N THR A 148 -6.82 2.90 -7.96
CA THR A 148 -7.48 4.21 -7.80
C THR A 148 -6.64 5.34 -8.39
N LEU A 149 -5.31 5.27 -8.29
CA LEU A 149 -4.40 6.20 -8.95
C LEU A 149 -4.43 6.07 -10.48
N THR A 150 -4.34 4.86 -11.03
CA THR A 150 -4.29 4.65 -12.50
C THR A 150 -5.59 5.00 -13.22
N ALA A 151 -6.74 4.76 -12.59
CA ALA A 151 -8.05 5.12 -13.14
C ALA A 151 -8.19 6.65 -13.27
N PHE A 152 -7.65 7.41 -12.31
CA PHE A 152 -7.67 8.87 -12.35
C PHE A 152 -6.74 9.45 -13.41
N CYS A 153 -5.49 8.96 -13.51
CA CYS A 153 -4.56 9.42 -14.55
C CYS A 153 -5.08 9.16 -15.98
N SER A 154 -5.92 8.14 -16.17
CA SER A 154 -6.54 7.84 -17.46
C SER A 154 -7.73 8.77 -17.78
N ALA A 155 -8.45 9.24 -16.77
CA ALA A 155 -9.56 10.20 -16.92
C ALA A 155 -9.07 11.60 -17.31
N GLU A 156 -7.90 12.02 -16.81
CA GLU A 156 -7.30 13.33 -17.14
C GLU A 156 -6.64 13.38 -18.53
N GLN A 157 -6.39 12.23 -19.18
CA GLN A 157 -5.72 12.16 -20.49
C GLN A 157 -6.67 12.08 -21.70
N SER A 158 -7.98 12.19 -21.50
CA SER A 158 -8.94 12.26 -22.61
C SER A 158 -8.70 13.54 -23.45
N PRO A 159 -8.33 13.44 -24.75
CA PRO A 159 -8.07 14.60 -25.59
C PRO A 159 -9.35 15.40 -25.87
N GLY A 160 -9.18 16.73 -25.92
CA GLY A 160 -10.23 17.74 -25.94
C GLY A 160 -11.33 17.59 -26.99
N ALA A 161 -12.52 18.07 -26.61
CA ALA A 161 -13.46 18.65 -27.55
C ALA A 161 -12.83 19.93 -28.13
N SER A 162 -12.05 19.77 -29.20
CA SER A 162 -11.52 20.86 -30.02
C SER A 162 -12.57 21.28 -31.05
N THR A 163 -13.12 22.48 -30.86
CA THR A 163 -13.76 23.41 -31.83
C THR A 163 -14.51 22.84 -33.05
N GLY A 164 -15.83 23.02 -33.04
CA GLY A 164 -16.65 23.26 -34.24
C GLY A 164 -17.32 24.63 -34.11
N GLN A 165 -16.60 25.68 -34.50
CA GLN A 165 -17.11 27.05 -34.55
C GLN A 165 -17.82 27.25 -35.89
N GLU A 166 -19.13 26.98 -35.95
CA GLU A 166 -19.95 27.39 -37.09
C GLU A 166 -20.24 28.89 -36.98
N THR A 167 -19.59 29.69 -37.83
CA THR A 167 -19.94 31.09 -38.05
C THR A 167 -20.66 31.14 -39.39
N THR A 168 -21.98 31.24 -39.38
CA THR A 168 -22.79 31.45 -40.59
C THR A 168 -22.72 32.91 -41.02
N ALA A 169 -22.45 33.11 -42.30
CA ALA A 169 -22.62 34.37 -43.02
C ALA A 169 -24.04 34.48 -43.60
#